data_AF-A0A4Y2E8J7-F1
#
_entry.id   AF-A0A4Y2E8J7-F1
#
_cell.length_a   1.000
_cell.length_b   1.000
_cell.length_c   1.000
_cell.angle_alpha   90.00
_cell.angle_beta   90.00
_cell.angle_gamma   90.00
#
_symmetry.space_group_name_H-M   'P 1'
#
loop_
_entity.id
_entity.type
_entity.pdbx_description
1 polymer ?
#
loop_
_entity_poly.entity_id
_entity_poly.type
_entity_poly.pdbx_seq_one_letter_code
_entity_poly.pdbx_strand_id
1 'polypeptide(L)'
;MFPRDEDGYAINFNQVEPGTSNQINKTASAMPFYAYHLMVRSTENRLLNYRQLLHQYLVDMYAKIEVERLLFIRLNQKKLRVVEYIHLKDAIENDSDPANDGKLVILPSTFTGSPRNTHEYAQDAVTYVHHRRKPSLFIT
;
A
#
# COMPACT_ATOMS: atom_id res chain seq x y z
N MET A 1 -6.94 -14.65 14.61
CA MET A 1 -6.94 -14.91 16.06
C MET A 1 -7.33 -13.62 16.77
N PHE A 2 -8.61 -13.45 17.09
CA PHE A 2 -9.10 -12.34 17.91
C PHE A 2 -9.31 -12.86 19.34
N PRO A 3 -8.97 -12.08 20.39
CA PRO A 3 -9.08 -12.54 21.78
C PRO A 3 -10.50 -12.92 22.24
N ARG A 4 -11.52 -12.63 21.43
CA ARG A 4 -12.94 -12.83 21.74
C ARG A 4 -13.66 -13.73 20.74
N ASP A 5 -12.92 -14.52 19.96
CA ASP A 5 -13.48 -15.41 18.94
C ASP A 5 -14.31 -14.68 17.87
N GLU A 6 -14.00 -13.39 17.65
CA GLU A 6 -14.64 -12.55 16.65
C GLU A 6 -14.16 -12.92 15.24
N ASP A 7 -15.10 -12.92 14.29
CA ASP A 7 -14.79 -12.99 12.87
C ASP A 7 -13.91 -11.80 12.48
N GLY A 8 -12.85 -12.08 11.72
CA GLY A 8 -11.87 -11.07 11.35
C GLY A 8 -12.37 -10.03 10.35
N TYR A 9 -11.43 -9.25 9.80
CA TYR A 9 -11.76 -8.28 8.77
C TYR A 9 -12.42 -8.96 7.55
N ALA A 10 -13.53 -8.38 7.09
CA ALA A 10 -14.22 -8.73 5.85
C ALA A 10 -14.45 -7.44 5.05
N ILE A 11 -14.37 -7.55 3.73
CA ILE A 11 -14.41 -6.41 2.80
C ILE A 11 -15.75 -5.63 2.88
N ASN A 12 -16.79 -6.17 3.51
CA ASN A 12 -18.14 -5.57 3.56
C ASN A 12 -18.47 -4.83 4.87
N PHE A 13 -17.47 -4.42 5.66
CA PHE A 13 -17.76 -3.62 6.86
C PHE A 13 -18.17 -2.20 6.50
N ASN A 14 -19.26 -1.69 7.10
CA ASN A 14 -19.68 -0.31 6.94
C ASN A 14 -18.94 0.59 7.94
N GLN A 15 -18.53 1.78 7.49
CA GLN A 15 -17.95 2.79 8.36
C GLN A 15 -19.05 3.39 9.26
N VAL A 16 -18.74 3.61 10.53
CA VAL A 16 -19.63 4.27 11.51
C VAL A 16 -19.03 5.63 11.89
N GLU A 17 -19.86 6.67 11.96
CA GLU A 17 -19.42 8.00 12.40
C GLU A 17 -19.13 8.02 13.92
N PRO A 18 -18.07 8.73 14.36
CA PRO A 18 -17.82 8.91 15.78
C PRO A 18 -18.91 9.81 16.39
N GLY A 19 -19.73 9.24 17.28
CA GLY A 19 -20.77 9.97 18.03
C GLY A 19 -22.21 9.78 17.54
N THR A 20 -22.40 9.24 16.34
CA THR A 20 -23.74 8.92 15.80
C THR A 20 -23.76 7.47 15.35
N SER A 21 -24.74 6.68 15.82
CA SER A 21 -24.93 5.27 15.39
C SER A 21 -25.44 5.15 13.93
N ASN A 22 -25.18 6.14 13.09
CA ASN A 22 -25.57 6.11 11.69
C ASN A 22 -24.48 5.40 10.90
N GLN A 23 -24.84 4.29 10.26
CA GLN A 23 -23.96 3.63 9.31
C GLN A 23 -23.82 4.56 8.09
N ILE A 24 -22.57 4.87 7.74
CA ILE A 24 -22.28 5.51 6.46
C ILE A 24 -22.35 4.41 5.40
N ASN A 25 -22.92 4.70 4.23
CA ASN A 25 -22.88 3.81 3.05
C ASN A 25 -21.46 3.65 2.46
N LYS A 26 -20.41 3.86 3.26
CA LYS A 26 -19.01 3.80 2.87
C LYS A 26 -18.38 2.58 3.51
N THR A 27 -17.86 1.70 2.67
CA THR A 27 -17.14 0.50 3.09
C THR A 27 -15.84 0.87 3.79
N ALA A 28 -15.61 0.31 4.98
CA ALA A 28 -14.40 0.46 5.76
C ALA A 28 -13.30 -0.44 5.18
N SER A 29 -12.14 0.15 4.88
CA SER A 29 -10.94 -0.58 4.46
C SER A 29 -10.31 -1.34 5.64
N ALA A 30 -9.48 -2.34 5.37
CA ALA A 30 -8.75 -3.10 6.40
C ALA A 30 -7.89 -2.20 7.29
N MET A 31 -7.30 -1.15 6.72
CA MET A 31 -6.39 -0.26 7.44
C MET A 31 -7.05 0.45 8.63
N PRO A 32 -8.17 1.20 8.48
CA PRO A 32 -8.85 1.81 9.62
C PRO A 32 -9.42 0.77 10.60
N PHE A 33 -9.83 -0.41 10.12
CA PHE A 33 -10.29 -1.50 10.98
C PHE A 33 -9.17 -2.00 11.90
N TYR A 34 -8.00 -2.35 11.37
CA TYR A 34 -6.89 -2.82 12.19
C TYR A 34 -6.25 -1.72 13.04
N ALA A 35 -6.23 -0.48 12.56
CA ALA A 35 -5.80 0.67 13.35
C ALA A 35 -6.69 0.86 14.59
N TYR A 36 -8.00 0.67 14.45
CA TYR A 36 -8.94 0.73 15.57
C TYR A 36 -8.64 -0.34 16.63
N HIS A 37 -8.28 -1.56 16.22
CA HIS A 37 -7.94 -2.65 17.14
C HIS A 37 -6.55 -2.50 17.80
N LEU A 38 -5.62 -1.79 17.16
CA LEU A 38 -4.29 -1.49 17.72
C LEU A 38 -4.24 -0.23 18.59
N MET A 39 -5.26 0.61 18.51
CA MET A 39 -5.32 1.86 19.26
C MET A 39 -5.25 1.63 20.77
N VAL A 40 -4.37 2.37 21.45
CA VAL A 40 -4.29 2.41 22.92
C VAL A 40 -5.46 3.22 23.46
N ARG A 41 -6.18 2.69 24.45
CA ARG A 41 -7.35 3.31 25.09
C ARG A 41 -7.26 3.16 26.60
N SER A 42 -8.09 3.90 27.34
CA SER A 42 -8.17 3.73 28.80
C SER A 42 -8.70 2.35 29.20
N THR A 43 -9.47 1.70 28.32
CA THR A 43 -9.89 0.31 28.48
C THR A 43 -8.76 -0.64 28.12
N GLU A 44 -8.68 -1.78 28.82
CA GLU A 44 -7.62 -2.77 28.59
C GLU A 44 -7.69 -3.34 27.16
N ASN A 45 -6.68 -3.01 26.36
CA ASN A 45 -6.46 -3.65 25.06
C ASN A 45 -5.53 -4.85 25.23
N ARG A 46 -6.11 -6.01 25.54
CA ARG A 46 -5.37 -7.25 25.83
C ARG A 46 -4.47 -7.69 24.68
N LEU A 47 -4.80 -7.29 23.44
CA LEU A 47 -4.01 -7.59 22.24
C LEU A 47 -2.58 -7.03 22.35
N LEU A 48 -2.43 -5.84 22.95
CA LEU A 48 -1.15 -5.15 23.12
C LEU A 48 -0.20 -5.85 24.10
N ASN A 49 -0.72 -6.70 24.97
CA ASN A 49 0.06 -7.35 26.02
C ASN A 49 0.74 -8.65 25.56
N TYR A 50 0.43 -9.15 24.35
CA TYR A 50 0.83 -10.50 23.92
C TYR A 50 2.22 -10.62 23.29
N ARG A 51 3.14 -9.66 23.48
CA ARG A 51 4.55 -9.70 23.05
C ARG A 51 4.76 -10.36 21.67
N GLN A 52 5.30 -11.58 21.61
CA GLN A 52 5.59 -12.28 20.35
C GLN A 52 4.34 -12.52 19.47
N LEU A 53 3.21 -12.88 20.08
CA LEU A 53 1.96 -13.09 19.35
C LEU A 53 1.42 -11.78 18.77
N LEU A 54 1.68 -10.63 19.40
CA LEU A 54 1.36 -9.34 18.82
C LEU A 54 2.17 -9.07 17.55
N HIS A 55 3.45 -9.44 17.51
CA HIS A 55 4.27 -9.26 16.31
C HIS A 55 3.73 -10.11 15.15
N GLN A 56 3.39 -11.39 15.42
CA GLN A 56 2.79 -12.26 14.41
C GLN A 56 1.45 -11.71 13.91
N TYR A 57 0.61 -11.20 14.82
CA TYR A 57 -0.64 -10.55 14.46
C TYR A 57 -0.40 -9.33 13.56
N LEU A 58 0.52 -8.44 13.92
CA LEU A 58 0.85 -7.25 13.13
C LEU A 58 1.27 -7.60 11.70
N VAL A 59 2.12 -8.62 11.54
CA VAL A 59 2.58 -9.08 10.22
C VAL A 59 1.42 -9.64 9.40
N ASP A 60 0.55 -10.46 9.98
CA ASP A 60 -0.62 -11.02 9.27
C ASP A 60 -1.62 -9.92 8.88
N MET A 61 -1.86 -8.93 9.75
CA MET A 61 -2.77 -7.82 9.42
C MET A 61 -2.18 -6.92 8.34
N TYR A 62 -0.87 -6.67 8.38
CA TYR A 62 -0.18 -5.91 7.34
C TYR A 62 -0.31 -6.59 5.96
N ALA A 63 -0.12 -7.90 5.89
CA ALA A 63 -0.31 -8.66 4.65
C ALA A 63 -1.74 -8.50 4.09
N LYS A 64 -2.77 -8.53 4.95
CA LYS A 64 -4.17 -8.32 4.53
C LYS A 64 -4.41 -6.91 3.98
N ILE A 65 -3.86 -5.89 4.64
CA ILE A 65 -3.94 -4.50 4.18
C ILE A 65 -3.27 -4.35 2.80
N GLU A 66 -2.08 -4.93 2.60
CA GLU A 66 -1.37 -4.84 1.33
C GLU A 66 -2.09 -5.60 0.21
N VAL A 67 -2.69 -6.76 0.50
CA VAL A 67 -3.51 -7.48 -0.49
C VAL A 67 -4.71 -6.64 -0.94
N GLU A 68 -5.41 -5.97 -0.02
CA GLU A 68 -6.52 -5.06 -0.38
C GLU A 68 -6.02 -3.88 -1.21
N ARG A 69 -4.88 -3.29 -0.85
CA ARG A 69 -4.26 -2.19 -1.59
C ARG A 69 -3.87 -2.59 -3.01
N LEU A 70 -3.27 -3.77 -3.18
CA LEU A 70 -2.93 -4.33 -4.50
C LEU A 70 -4.18 -4.62 -5.33
N LEU A 71 -5.23 -5.16 -4.71
CA LEU A 71 -6.52 -5.38 -5.37
C LEU A 71 -7.11 -4.05 -5.84
N PHE A 72 -7.08 -3.01 -5.00
CA PHE A 72 -7.53 -1.67 -5.36
C PHE A 72 -6.76 -1.14 -6.57
N ILE A 73 -5.42 -1.24 -6.57
CA ILE A 73 -4.58 -0.83 -7.69
C ILE A 73 -4.96 -1.59 -8.97
N ARG A 74 -5.14 -2.91 -8.88
CA ARG A 74 -5.49 -3.77 -10.02
C ARG A 74 -6.87 -3.42 -10.61
N LEU A 75 -7.85 -3.10 -9.78
CA LEU A 75 -9.22 -2.79 -10.22
C LEU A 75 -9.35 -1.34 -10.72
N ASN A 76 -8.58 -0.40 -10.17
CA ASN A 76 -8.71 1.03 -10.46
C ASN A 76 -7.64 1.57 -11.42
N GLN A 77 -6.98 0.71 -12.21
CA GLN A 77 -5.95 1.11 -13.19
C GLN A 77 -6.36 2.28 -14.09
N LYS A 78 -7.62 2.33 -14.54
CA LYS A 78 -8.14 3.45 -15.36
C LYS A 78 -8.15 4.78 -14.60
N LYS A 79 -8.56 4.78 -13.32
CA LYS A 79 -8.59 5.99 -12.46
C LYS A 79 -7.19 6.48 -12.13
N LEU A 80 -6.25 5.54 -11.99
CA LEU A 80 -4.83 5.83 -11.76
C LEU A 80 -4.09 6.32 -13.03
N ARG A 81 -4.84 6.60 -14.11
CA ARG A 81 -4.33 7.03 -15.43
C ARG A 81 -3.24 6.14 -15.98
N VAL A 82 -3.31 4.83 -15.70
CA VAL A 82 -2.27 3.87 -16.10
C VAL A 82 -2.10 3.83 -17.62
N VAL A 83 -3.14 4.15 -18.39
CA VAL A 83 -3.13 4.22 -19.85
C VAL A 83 -2.10 5.23 -20.38
N GLU A 84 -1.96 6.41 -19.76
CA GLU A 84 -0.95 7.41 -20.16
C GLU A 84 0.48 6.85 -19.98
N TYR A 85 0.69 6.05 -18.93
CA TYR A 85 1.98 5.42 -18.66
C TYR A 85 2.26 4.20 -19.54
N ILE A 86 1.22 3.44 -19.93
CA ILE A 86 1.38 2.36 -20.91
C ILE A 86 1.87 2.95 -22.23
N HIS A 87 1.22 4.00 -22.75
CA HIS A 87 1.67 4.63 -23.99
C HIS A 87 3.07 5.23 -23.89
N LEU A 88 3.44 5.77 -22.73
CA LEU A 88 4.80 6.27 -22.50
C LEU A 88 5.83 5.14 -22.44
N LYS A 89 5.50 4.00 -21.82
CA LYS A 89 6.36 2.80 -21.79
C LYS A 89 6.48 2.18 -23.18
N ASP A 90 5.37 2.01 -23.90
CA ASP A 90 5.34 1.45 -25.25
C ASP A 90 6.10 2.35 -26.25
N ALA A 91 6.05 3.67 -26.09
CA ALA A 91 6.87 4.59 -26.89
C ALA A 91 8.38 4.43 -26.63
N ILE A 92 8.78 3.94 -25.45
CA ILE A 92 10.16 3.67 -25.06
C ILE A 92 10.59 2.24 -25.45
N GLU A 93 9.65 1.28 -25.47
CA GLU A 93 9.88 -0.16 -25.55
C GLU A 93 9.20 -0.75 -26.80
N ASN A 94 9.69 -0.38 -27.98
CA ASN A 94 9.13 -0.78 -29.30
C ASN A 94 9.56 -2.20 -29.76
N ASP A 95 9.63 -3.21 -28.89
CA ASP A 95 10.07 -4.55 -29.34
C ASP A 95 9.55 -5.76 -28.51
N SER A 96 8.26 -5.81 -28.17
CA SER A 96 7.70 -7.01 -27.53
C SER A 96 6.25 -7.33 -27.94
N ASP A 97 6.01 -8.59 -28.29
CA ASP A 97 4.74 -9.15 -28.78
C ASP A 97 3.60 -9.06 -27.73
N PRO A 98 2.48 -8.36 -28.01
CA PRO A 98 1.40 -8.11 -27.05
C PRO A 98 0.49 -9.33 -26.78
N ALA A 99 0.77 -10.49 -27.39
CA ALA A 99 -0.12 -11.65 -27.36
C ALA A 99 0.18 -12.66 -26.23
N ASN A 100 1.36 -12.61 -25.61
CA ASN A 100 1.80 -13.59 -24.60
C ASN A 100 1.80 -13.08 -23.16
N ASP A 101 1.67 -11.77 -22.96
CA ASP A 101 1.77 -11.19 -21.63
C ASP A 101 0.40 -11.11 -20.97
N GLY A 102 0.27 -11.75 -19.81
CA GLY A 102 -0.90 -11.59 -18.94
C GLY A 102 -1.20 -10.13 -18.66
N LYS A 103 -2.41 -9.82 -18.19
CA LYS A 103 -2.86 -8.43 -17.95
C LYS A 103 -1.84 -7.64 -17.11
N LEU A 104 -1.12 -6.73 -17.77
CA LEU A 104 -0.09 -5.90 -17.17
C LEU A 104 -0.75 -4.91 -16.19
N VAL A 105 -0.42 -5.03 -14.90
CA VAL A 105 -0.87 -4.11 -13.84
C VAL A 105 0.31 -3.22 -13.47
N ILE A 106 0.20 -1.91 -13.72
CA ILE A 106 1.30 -1.00 -13.39
C ILE A 106 1.12 -0.47 -11.97
N LEU A 107 2.09 -0.76 -11.11
CA LEU A 107 2.14 -0.31 -9.72
C LEU A 107 2.57 1.16 -9.64
N PRO A 108 1.87 2.05 -8.92
CA PRO A 108 2.27 3.45 -8.73
C PRO A 108 3.67 3.58 -8.10
N SER A 109 4.34 4.71 -8.28
CA SER A 109 5.66 4.95 -7.66
C SER A 109 5.61 5.05 -6.12
N THR A 110 4.43 5.31 -5.56
CA THR A 110 4.18 5.24 -4.11
C THR A 110 4.20 3.82 -3.54
N PHE A 111 4.30 2.79 -4.38
CA PHE A 111 4.49 1.41 -3.95
C PHE A 111 5.99 1.10 -3.84
N THR A 112 6.48 0.96 -2.61
CA THR A 112 7.89 0.69 -2.31
C THR A 112 8.38 -0.57 -3.01
N GLY A 113 9.54 -0.47 -3.66
CA GLY A 113 10.14 -1.60 -4.40
C GLY A 113 9.50 -1.88 -5.77
N SER A 114 8.48 -1.10 -6.20
CA SER A 114 8.06 -1.13 -7.59
C SER A 114 9.17 -0.56 -8.51
N PRO A 115 9.23 -0.97 -9.78
CA PRO A 115 10.17 -0.39 -10.75
C PRO A 115 10.08 1.13 -10.82
N ARG A 116 8.87 1.68 -10.68
CA ARG A 116 8.62 3.13 -10.68
C ARG A 116 9.15 3.83 -9.43
N ASN A 117 8.99 3.22 -8.25
CA ASN A 117 9.53 3.74 -7.00
C ASN A 117 11.07 3.86 -7.08
N THR A 118 11.74 2.81 -7.56
CA THR A 118 13.20 2.82 -7.73
C THR A 118 13.64 3.85 -8.78
N HIS A 119 12.90 3.98 -9.88
CA HIS A 119 13.20 4.95 -10.92
C HIS A 119 13.07 6.40 -10.42
N GLU A 120 12.02 6.72 -9.66
CA GLU A 120 11.81 8.04 -9.05
C GLU A 120 12.95 8.36 -8.07
N TYR A 121 13.31 7.42 -7.18
CA TYR A 121 14.45 7.62 -6.26
C TYR A 121 15.78 7.83 -6.98
N ALA A 122 16.01 7.15 -8.11
CA ALA A 122 17.20 7.35 -8.92
C ALA A 122 17.23 8.75 -9.54
N GLN A 123 16.10 9.23 -10.08
CA GLN A 123 15.98 10.59 -10.62
C GLN A 123 16.18 11.64 -9.52
N ASP A 124 15.60 11.45 -8.34
CA ASP A 124 15.75 12.34 -7.18
C ASP A 124 17.22 12.41 -6.73
N ALA A 125 17.92 11.28 -6.69
CA ALA A 125 19.34 11.26 -6.37
C ALA A 125 20.17 12.03 -7.41
N VAL A 126 19.89 11.84 -8.71
CA VAL A 126 20.59 12.54 -9.80
C VAL A 126 20.33 14.05 -9.74
N THR A 127 19.09 14.47 -9.51
CA THR A 127 18.73 15.89 -9.39
C THR A 127 19.39 16.52 -8.17
N TYR A 128 19.45 15.82 -7.04
CA TYR A 128 20.16 16.27 -5.85
C TYR A 128 21.65 16.49 -6.11
N VAL A 129 22.34 15.53 -6.74
CA VAL A 129 23.76 15.63 -7.10
C VAL A 129 24.01 16.77 -8.09
N HIS A 130 23.12 16.94 -9.06
CA HIS A 130 23.21 18.06 -10.01
C HIS A 130 23.12 19.41 -9.31
N HIS A 131 22.17 19.55 -8.37
CA HIS A 131 21.96 20.79 -7.63
C HIS A 131 23.08 21.09 -6.62
N ARG A 132 23.59 20.07 -5.91
CA ARG A 132 24.61 20.22 -4.85
C ARG A 132 26.06 20.18 -5.35
N ARG A 133 26.27 20.06 -6.66
CA ARG A 133 27.56 19.80 -7.36
C ARG A 133 28.07 18.38 -7.11
N LYS A 134 28.80 17.84 -8.09
CA LYS A 134 29.42 16.50 -8.00
C LYS A 134 30.40 16.46 -6.81
N PRO A 135 30.33 15.45 -5.93
CA PRO A 135 31.32 15.27 -4.88
C PRO A 135 32.69 15.03 -5.54
N SER A 136 33.64 15.92 -5.27
CA SER A 136 34.99 15.87 -5.83
C SER A 136 36.01 15.21 -4.89
N LEU A 137 35.56 14.68 -3.76
CA LEU A 137 36.41 14.14 -2.70
C LEU A 137 36.06 12.66 -2.48
N PHE A 138 36.92 11.78 -3.00
CA PHE A 138 36.92 10.37 -2.65
C PHE A 138 38.03 10.16 -1.61
N ILE A 139 37.66 9.96 -0.35
CA ILE A 139 38.60 9.53 0.68
C ILE A 139 38.53 8.00 0.71
N THR A 140 39.69 7.36 0.53
CA THR A 140 39.87 5.90 0.58
C THR A 140 40.70 5.56 1.81
#